data_AF-A0A6F9ZN07-F1
#
_entry.id   AF-A0A6F9ZN07-F1
#
_cell.length_a   1.000
_cell.length_b   1.000
_cell.length_c   1.000
_cell.angle_alpha   90.00
_cell.angle_beta   90.00
_cell.angle_gamma   90.00
#
_symmetry.space_group_name_H-M   'P 1'
#
loop_
_entity.id
_entity.type
_entity.pdbx_description
1 polymer ?
#
loop_
_entity_poly.entity_id
_entity_poly.type
_entity_poly.pdbx_seq_one_letter_code
_entity_poly.pdbx_strand_id
1 'polypeptide(L)'
;MSTDNFLITKRDGTTETFSLEKIKGAILKAFSSVAEPVDSVALQHVVDHLRFCNGMSVEDIQNQVEVALMADRHFKAAKAFMIYRKRHEDDRETADKLRFLIDYCNAANPATGSKFDANANVENKNIATLIGELPKQGFIRLNRRLLCDRIKEMYGKETADRYIYLLKNHFIYKNDETSLANYCASITMYPWLLNGTRSVGGNSTAPGNLKSFCGGFVNMVFIVSSMLSGACATPEFLMYMSYFLEKEYGRDYYENPDRVVDLSSRNRTLDKVVTDCFEQIVYSINQPTGARNFQSVFWNISYYDRYYFESIFGDFRFPDGSQPQWPAVDWLQRRFMTWFNQERTKTVLTFPVETMALLTEDGDVKDKAYGDLTAEMYASGHSFFTYMSDNADSLASCCRLRNEIQDNGFSYTLGAGGVSTGF
;
A
#
# COMPACT_ATOMS: atom_id res chain seq x y z
N MET A 1 38.52 -37.90 -15.64
CA MET A 1 38.76 -36.45 -15.84
C MET A 1 39.12 -35.88 -14.48
N SER A 2 40.25 -35.18 -14.35
CA SER A 2 40.61 -34.52 -13.07
C SER A 2 39.63 -33.37 -12.82
N THR A 3 38.94 -33.43 -11.69
CA THR A 3 37.99 -32.41 -11.22
C THR A 3 38.65 -31.44 -10.23
N ASP A 4 39.98 -31.52 -10.06
CA ASP A 4 40.74 -30.86 -8.98
C ASP A 4 40.71 -29.33 -9.03
N ASN A 5 40.30 -28.75 -10.17
CA ASN A 5 40.18 -27.30 -10.39
C ASN A 5 38.74 -26.84 -10.65
N PHE A 6 37.74 -27.69 -10.44
CA PHE A 6 36.35 -27.29 -10.67
C PHE A 6 35.89 -26.34 -9.56
N LEU A 7 35.18 -25.30 -9.96
CA LEU A 7 34.45 -24.41 -9.07
C LEU A 7 32.97 -24.76 -9.12
N ILE A 8 32.32 -24.74 -7.97
CA ILE A 8 30.88 -24.90 -7.83
C ILE A 8 30.25 -23.59 -7.39
N THR A 9 29.03 -23.32 -7.86
CA THR A 9 28.27 -22.12 -7.53
C THR A 9 27.35 -22.40 -6.34
N LYS A 10 27.52 -21.63 -5.26
CA LYS A 10 26.63 -21.65 -4.11
C LYS A 10 25.36 -20.86 -4.41
N ARG A 11 24.34 -21.06 -3.57
CA ARG A 11 23.03 -20.41 -3.72
C ARG A 11 23.06 -18.89 -3.55
N ASP A 12 24.07 -18.37 -2.84
CA ASP A 12 24.34 -16.94 -2.70
C ASP A 12 25.10 -16.34 -3.90
N GLY A 13 25.39 -17.15 -4.92
CA GLY A 13 26.15 -16.75 -6.11
C GLY A 13 27.67 -16.80 -5.94
N THR A 14 28.18 -17.11 -4.74
CA THR A 14 29.62 -17.26 -4.51
C THR A 14 30.14 -18.59 -5.06
N THR A 15 31.44 -18.64 -5.39
CA THR A 15 32.08 -19.85 -5.92
C THR A 15 32.96 -20.52 -4.86
N GLU A 16 32.97 -21.85 -4.82
CA GLU A 16 33.86 -22.65 -3.97
C GLU A 16 34.53 -23.76 -4.78
N THR A 17 35.73 -24.20 -4.38
CA THR A 17 36.38 -25.38 -4.96
C THR A 17 35.54 -26.65 -4.76
N PHE A 18 35.36 -27.41 -5.83
CA PHE A 18 34.71 -28.70 -5.82
C PHE A 18 35.47 -29.70 -4.92
N SER A 19 34.73 -30.50 -4.15
CA SER A 19 35.31 -31.56 -3.32
C SER A 19 34.42 -32.80 -3.36
N LEU A 20 34.92 -33.87 -3.99
CA LEU A 20 34.22 -35.15 -4.05
C LEU A 20 34.03 -35.77 -2.66
N GLU A 21 34.99 -35.57 -1.75
CA GLU A 21 34.94 -36.10 -0.40
C GLU A 21 33.78 -35.52 0.42
N LYS A 22 33.40 -34.24 0.19
CA LYS A 22 32.19 -33.65 0.80
C LYS A 22 30.92 -34.36 0.36
N ILE A 23 30.85 -34.79 -0.91
CA ILE A 23 29.69 -35.49 -1.47
C ILE A 23 29.60 -36.90 -0.90
N LYS A 24 30.71 -37.66 -0.89
CA LYS A 24 30.79 -38.98 -0.26
C LYS A 24 30.38 -38.92 1.21
N GLY A 25 30.87 -37.93 1.95
CA GLY A 25 30.49 -37.71 3.34
C GLY A 25 29.00 -37.44 3.54
N ALA A 26 28.36 -36.72 2.61
CA ALA A 26 26.91 -36.48 2.67
C ALA A 26 26.10 -37.75 2.38
N ILE A 27 26.52 -38.57 1.41
CA ILE A 27 25.90 -39.87 1.10
C ILE A 27 26.02 -40.82 2.30
N LEU A 28 27.22 -40.94 2.89
CA LEU A 28 27.45 -41.76 4.07
C LEU A 28 26.54 -41.36 5.24
N LYS A 29 26.39 -40.06 5.50
CA LYS A 29 25.47 -39.54 6.53
C LYS A 29 24.01 -39.94 6.27
N ALA A 30 23.58 -39.95 5.00
CA ALA A 30 22.23 -40.38 4.65
C ALA A 30 22.01 -41.87 4.99
N PHE A 31 22.96 -42.74 4.62
CA PHE A 31 22.93 -44.17 4.97
C PHE A 31 22.96 -44.41 6.49
N SER A 32 23.86 -43.71 7.21
CA SER A 32 23.91 -43.80 8.68
C SER A 32 22.61 -43.36 9.35
N SER A 33 21.93 -42.34 8.81
CA SER A 33 20.68 -41.82 9.39
C SER A 33 19.50 -42.79 9.32
N VAL A 34 19.56 -43.79 8.43
CA VAL A 34 18.54 -44.85 8.30
C VAL A 34 19.01 -46.19 8.86
N ALA A 35 20.17 -46.23 9.53
CA ALA A 35 20.81 -47.42 10.07
C ALA A 35 21.05 -48.52 9.01
N GLU A 36 21.29 -48.13 7.75
CA GLU A 36 21.69 -49.05 6.67
C GLU A 36 23.14 -48.75 6.30
N PRO A 37 24.13 -49.49 6.84
CA PRO A 37 25.53 -49.28 6.48
C PRO A 37 25.74 -49.61 5.00
N VAL A 38 26.42 -48.72 4.28
CA VAL A 38 26.83 -48.92 2.89
C VAL A 38 28.28 -49.35 2.87
N ASP A 39 28.61 -50.36 2.08
CA ASP A 39 30.00 -50.76 1.87
C ASP A 39 30.70 -49.81 0.87
N SER A 40 32.03 -49.92 0.77
CA SER A 40 32.82 -49.07 -0.12
C SER A 40 32.48 -49.29 -1.60
N VAL A 41 31.98 -50.47 -1.97
CA VAL A 41 31.66 -50.84 -3.36
C VAL A 41 30.36 -50.18 -3.79
N ALA A 42 29.31 -50.28 -2.97
CA ALA A 42 28.02 -49.66 -3.20
C ALA A 42 28.13 -48.12 -3.15
N LEU A 43 28.95 -47.56 -2.24
CA LEU A 43 29.22 -46.13 -2.24
C LEU A 43 29.88 -45.67 -3.55
N GLN A 44 30.86 -46.44 -4.05
CA GLN A 44 31.53 -46.12 -5.30
C GLN A 44 30.56 -46.20 -6.48
N HIS A 45 29.65 -47.18 -6.50
CA HIS A 45 28.63 -47.32 -7.53
C HIS A 45 27.68 -46.10 -7.59
N VAL A 46 27.26 -45.57 -6.44
CA VAL A 46 26.47 -44.32 -6.39
C VAL A 46 27.27 -43.12 -6.92
N VAL A 47 28.56 -43.04 -6.59
CA VAL A 47 29.45 -41.96 -7.04
C VAL A 47 29.71 -42.04 -8.56
N ASP A 48 29.80 -43.24 -9.12
CA ASP A 48 30.04 -43.47 -10.55
C ASP A 48 28.88 -43.00 -11.43
N HIS A 49 27.68 -42.82 -10.85
CA HIS A 49 26.54 -42.20 -11.53
C HIS A 49 26.64 -40.67 -11.63
N LEU A 50 27.49 -40.04 -10.81
CA LEU A 50 27.58 -38.58 -10.75
C LEU A 50 28.43 -38.03 -11.91
N ARG A 51 28.02 -36.89 -12.45
CA ARG A 51 28.70 -36.17 -13.54
C ARG A 51 28.88 -34.71 -13.13
N PHE A 52 30.14 -34.27 -13.14
CA PHE A 52 30.50 -32.92 -12.70
C PHE A 52 30.97 -32.08 -13.88
N CYS A 53 30.59 -30.81 -13.90
CA CYS A 53 31.14 -29.80 -14.80
C CYS A 53 31.49 -28.53 -14.02
N ASN A 54 32.38 -27.72 -14.58
CA ASN A 54 32.80 -26.48 -13.96
C ASN A 54 31.64 -25.46 -13.92
N GLY A 55 31.47 -24.77 -12.80
CA GLY A 55 30.40 -23.80 -12.57
C GLY A 55 29.06 -24.42 -12.14
N MET A 56 28.97 -25.74 -12.02
CA MET A 56 27.76 -26.45 -11.59
C MET A 56 27.27 -25.95 -10.21
N SER A 57 25.95 -25.84 -10.03
CA SER A 57 25.41 -25.41 -8.74
C SER A 57 25.46 -26.54 -7.71
N VAL A 58 25.51 -26.17 -6.42
CA VAL A 58 25.38 -27.15 -5.32
C VAL A 58 24.05 -27.93 -5.43
N GLU A 59 22.97 -27.30 -5.91
CA GLU A 59 21.67 -27.95 -6.05
C GLU A 59 21.67 -29.01 -7.16
N ASP A 60 22.34 -28.76 -8.28
CA ASP A 60 22.47 -29.73 -9.37
C ASP A 60 23.22 -30.98 -8.92
N ILE A 61 24.30 -30.80 -8.16
CA ILE A 61 25.07 -31.91 -7.56
C ILE A 61 24.17 -32.74 -6.63
N GLN A 62 23.42 -32.08 -5.76
CA GLN A 62 22.53 -32.76 -4.83
C GLN A 62 21.40 -33.51 -5.55
N ASN A 63 20.84 -32.95 -6.63
CA ASN A 63 19.83 -33.61 -7.45
C ASN A 63 20.38 -34.88 -8.10
N GLN A 64 21.63 -34.86 -8.57
CA GLN A 64 22.28 -36.06 -9.10
C GLN A 64 22.46 -37.14 -8.03
N VAL A 65 22.82 -36.77 -6.81
CA VAL A 65 22.93 -37.72 -5.68
C VAL A 65 21.58 -38.40 -5.38
N GLU A 66 20.48 -37.65 -5.42
CA GLU A 66 19.14 -38.23 -5.23
C GLU A 66 18.79 -39.24 -6.32
N VAL A 67 19.02 -38.88 -7.58
CA VAL A 67 18.77 -39.76 -8.73
C VAL A 67 19.64 -41.01 -8.65
N ALA A 68 20.92 -40.87 -8.30
CA ALA A 68 21.85 -41.99 -8.16
C ALA A 68 21.43 -42.95 -7.03
N LEU A 69 21.06 -42.43 -5.85
CA LEU A 69 20.57 -43.27 -4.75
C LEU A 69 19.28 -44.02 -5.10
N MET A 70 18.38 -43.41 -5.89
CA MET A 70 17.17 -44.08 -6.36
C MET A 70 17.46 -45.12 -7.45
N ALA A 71 18.37 -44.83 -8.38
CA ALA A 71 18.78 -45.75 -9.44
C ALA A 71 19.35 -47.06 -8.87
N ASP A 72 20.13 -46.94 -7.80
CA ASP A 72 20.71 -48.07 -7.05
C ASP A 72 19.74 -48.68 -6.03
N ARG A 73 18.46 -48.29 -6.06
CA ARG A 73 17.37 -48.79 -5.19
C ARG A 73 17.57 -48.53 -3.69
N HIS A 74 18.41 -47.57 -3.32
CA HIS A 74 18.62 -47.11 -1.94
C HIS A 74 17.54 -46.09 -1.52
N PHE A 75 16.27 -46.49 -1.61
CA PHE A 75 15.12 -45.57 -1.42
C PHE A 75 15.05 -44.92 -0.04
N LYS A 76 15.44 -45.64 1.03
CA LYS A 76 15.45 -45.07 2.39
C LYS A 76 16.54 -44.01 2.56
N ALA A 77 17.75 -44.28 2.08
CA ALA A 77 18.84 -43.31 2.08
C ALA A 77 18.52 -42.10 1.19
N ALA A 78 17.94 -42.32 0.01
CA ALA A 78 17.45 -41.25 -0.87
C ALA A 78 16.44 -40.35 -0.15
N LYS A 79 15.41 -40.94 0.49
CA LYS A 79 14.41 -40.19 1.27
C LYS A 79 15.05 -39.42 2.43
N ALA A 80 15.98 -40.03 3.16
CA ALA A 80 16.67 -39.37 4.27
C ALA A 80 17.54 -38.20 3.79
N PHE A 81 18.22 -38.36 2.65
CA PHE A 81 18.99 -37.29 2.01
C PHE A 81 18.11 -36.12 1.58
N MET A 82 16.96 -36.39 0.95
CA MET A 82 15.97 -35.37 0.57
C MET A 82 15.43 -34.62 1.81
N ILE A 83 15.07 -35.34 2.88
CA ILE A 83 14.59 -34.73 4.13
C ILE A 83 15.68 -33.87 4.78
N TYR A 84 16.93 -34.33 4.78
CA TYR A 84 18.05 -33.57 5.30
C TYR A 84 18.29 -32.28 4.52
N ARG A 85 18.25 -32.33 3.18
CA ARG A 85 18.31 -31.12 2.33
C ARG A 85 17.20 -30.15 2.67
N LYS A 86 15.98 -30.66 2.84
CA LYS A 86 14.81 -29.83 3.15
C LYS A 86 14.94 -29.16 4.52
N ARG A 87 15.33 -29.90 5.56
CA ARG A 87 15.59 -29.35 6.90
C ARG A 87 16.67 -28.26 6.87
N HIS A 88 17.76 -28.49 6.15
CA HIS A 88 18.81 -27.48 6.00
C HIS A 88 18.38 -26.25 5.20
N GLU A 89 17.47 -26.40 4.24
CA GLU A 89 16.85 -25.26 3.58
C GLU A 89 16.01 -24.45 4.57
N ASP A 90 15.20 -25.12 5.39
CA ASP A 90 14.34 -24.48 6.39
C ASP A 90 15.17 -23.77 7.51
N ASP A 91 16.26 -24.41 7.97
CA ASP A 91 17.20 -23.83 8.95
C ASP A 91 17.89 -22.59 8.38
N ARG A 92 18.29 -22.62 7.11
CA ARG A 92 18.88 -21.45 6.43
C ARG A 92 17.87 -20.33 6.25
N GLU A 93 16.65 -20.63 5.85
CA GLU A 93 15.59 -19.62 5.73
C GLU A 93 15.35 -18.94 7.08
N THR A 94 15.36 -19.72 8.17
CA THR A 94 15.25 -19.20 9.54
C THR A 94 16.44 -18.32 9.90
N ALA A 95 17.67 -18.75 9.58
CA ALA A 95 18.88 -17.97 9.81
C ALA A 95 18.88 -16.65 9.01
N ASP A 96 18.39 -16.66 7.76
CA ASP A 96 18.28 -15.45 6.93
C ASP A 96 17.26 -14.46 7.51
N LYS A 97 16.11 -14.94 8.00
CA LYS A 97 15.12 -14.11 8.71
C LYS A 97 15.70 -13.53 9.99
N LEU A 98 16.47 -14.32 10.76
CA LEU A 98 17.15 -13.85 11.96
C LEU A 98 18.20 -12.78 11.64
N ARG A 99 19.00 -12.99 10.58
CA ARG A 99 19.97 -12.00 10.10
C ARG A 99 19.27 -10.71 9.68
N PHE A 100 18.18 -10.80 8.93
CA PHE A 100 17.38 -9.62 8.57
C PHE A 100 16.86 -8.87 9.81
N LEU A 101 16.40 -9.59 10.84
CA LEU A 101 15.99 -8.99 12.12
C LEU A 101 17.16 -8.24 12.78
N ILE A 102 18.34 -8.85 12.86
CA ILE A 102 19.54 -8.25 13.45
C ILE A 102 19.95 -7.00 12.64
N ASP A 103 19.96 -7.10 11.31
CA ASP A 103 20.30 -6.00 10.42
C ASP A 103 19.33 -4.82 10.60
N TYR A 104 18.03 -5.10 10.67
CA TYR A 104 17.01 -4.09 10.97
C TYR A 104 17.24 -3.44 12.34
N CYS A 105 17.52 -4.23 13.38
CA CYS A 105 17.85 -3.73 14.71
C CYS A 105 19.08 -2.82 14.72
N ASN A 106 20.09 -3.10 13.88
CA ASN A 106 21.32 -2.33 13.75
C ASN A 106 21.21 -1.13 12.79
N ALA A 107 20.20 -1.08 11.92
CA ALA A 107 20.01 0.01 10.96
C ALA A 107 19.82 1.38 11.65
N ALA A 108 20.37 2.43 11.04
CA ALA A 108 20.34 3.78 11.62
C ALA A 108 18.95 4.44 11.56
N ASN A 109 18.16 4.14 10.53
CA ASN A 109 16.82 4.69 10.32
C ASN A 109 15.88 3.67 9.64
N PRO A 110 14.55 3.89 9.64
CA PRO A 110 13.58 2.98 9.05
C PRO A 110 13.84 2.67 7.58
N ALA A 111 14.19 3.68 6.78
CA ALA A 111 14.44 3.51 5.35
C ALA A 111 15.61 2.55 5.07
N THR A 112 16.68 2.62 5.87
CA THR A 112 17.81 1.69 5.78
C THR A 112 17.51 0.30 6.34
N GLY A 113 16.55 0.18 7.28
CA GLY A 113 16.16 -1.09 7.87
C GLY A 113 15.17 -1.88 7.01
N SER A 114 14.27 -1.19 6.31
CA SER A 114 13.26 -1.79 5.44
C SER A 114 13.85 -2.22 4.10
N LYS A 115 14.38 -3.46 4.06
CA LYS A 115 15.04 -4.03 2.87
C LYS A 115 14.13 -4.12 1.65
N PHE A 116 12.83 -4.37 1.85
CA PHE A 116 11.92 -4.67 0.74
C PHE A 116 11.10 -3.46 0.32
N ASP A 117 10.72 -2.61 1.27
CA ASP A 117 9.85 -1.47 1.00
C ASP A 117 10.03 -0.38 2.07
N ALA A 118 10.94 0.54 1.76
CA ALA A 118 11.20 1.72 2.55
C ALA A 118 10.11 2.77 2.26
N ASN A 119 9.06 2.80 3.07
CA ASN A 119 8.02 3.82 2.95
C ASN A 119 8.49 5.15 3.56
N ALA A 120 8.33 6.24 2.82
CA ALA A 120 8.78 7.58 3.20
C ALA A 120 8.00 8.16 4.40
N ASN A 121 6.82 7.62 4.72
CA ASN A 121 5.98 8.08 5.83
C ASN A 121 6.29 7.40 7.18
N VAL A 122 7.36 6.61 7.28
CA VAL A 122 7.82 6.01 8.55
C VAL A 122 8.99 6.82 9.11
N GLU A 123 8.71 7.63 10.14
CA GLU A 123 9.76 8.44 10.79
C GLU A 123 10.59 7.63 11.79
N ASN A 124 9.97 6.67 12.49
CA ASN A 124 10.59 5.99 13.63
C ASN A 124 10.66 4.48 13.45
N LYS A 125 11.84 3.92 13.75
CA LYS A 125 12.08 2.47 13.68
C LYS A 125 11.41 1.79 14.87
N ASN A 126 10.50 0.87 14.60
CA ASN A 126 9.77 0.16 15.65
C ASN A 126 9.52 -1.32 15.26
N ILE A 127 9.01 -2.09 16.22
CA ILE A 127 8.73 -3.53 16.05
C ILE A 127 7.58 -3.81 15.08
N ALA A 128 6.58 -2.93 15.01
CA ALA A 128 5.44 -3.11 14.10
C ALA A 128 5.89 -3.00 12.63
N THR A 129 6.78 -2.07 12.31
CA THR A 129 7.39 -1.98 10.98
C THR A 129 8.21 -3.23 10.63
N LEU A 130 8.99 -3.77 11.57
CA LEU A 130 9.72 -5.03 11.36
C LEU A 130 8.79 -6.22 11.08
N ILE A 131 7.73 -6.36 11.90
CA ILE A 131 6.72 -7.43 11.72
C ILE A 131 6.09 -7.34 10.32
N GLY A 132 5.87 -6.13 9.82
CA GLY A 132 5.37 -5.87 8.47
C GLY A 132 6.37 -6.16 7.35
N GLU A 133 7.66 -5.93 7.56
CA GLU A 133 8.73 -6.19 6.57
C GLU A 133 9.06 -7.67 6.41
N LEU A 134 9.09 -8.43 7.51
CA LEU A 134 9.46 -9.86 7.54
C LEU A 134 8.75 -10.73 6.49
N PRO A 135 7.42 -10.64 6.28
CA PRO A 135 6.71 -11.48 5.30
C PRO A 135 6.82 -10.98 3.85
N LYS A 136 7.37 -9.78 3.57
CA LYS A 136 7.30 -9.16 2.23
C LYS A 136 7.94 -9.99 1.13
N GLN A 137 9.04 -10.71 1.42
CA GLN A 137 9.65 -11.63 0.45
C GLN A 137 8.67 -12.74 0.02
N GLY A 138 7.86 -13.24 0.96
CA GLY A 138 6.82 -14.23 0.70
C GLY A 138 5.70 -13.64 -0.16
N PHE A 139 5.26 -12.41 0.13
CA PHE A 139 4.26 -11.71 -0.68
C PHE A 139 4.73 -11.46 -2.11
N ILE A 140 5.99 -11.05 -2.31
CA ILE A 140 6.57 -10.90 -3.65
C ILE A 140 6.48 -12.21 -4.43
N ARG A 141 6.91 -13.33 -3.82
CA ARG A 141 6.86 -14.64 -4.47
C ARG A 141 5.43 -15.05 -4.82
N LEU A 142 4.48 -14.80 -3.91
CA LEU A 142 3.06 -15.11 -4.12
C LEU A 142 2.45 -14.29 -5.25
N ASN A 143 2.65 -12.97 -5.24
CA ASN A 143 2.18 -12.05 -6.29
C ASN A 143 2.69 -12.44 -7.67
N ARG A 144 4.01 -12.69 -7.78
CA ARG A 144 4.61 -13.14 -9.04
C ARG A 144 3.98 -14.43 -9.53
N ARG A 145 3.75 -15.39 -8.62
CA ARG A 145 3.16 -16.68 -8.99
C ARG A 145 1.73 -16.53 -9.48
N LEU A 146 0.89 -15.80 -8.76
CA LEU A 146 -0.50 -15.53 -9.13
C LEU A 146 -0.59 -14.94 -10.54
N LEU A 147 0.22 -13.92 -10.82
CA LEU A 147 0.21 -13.26 -12.12
C LEU A 147 0.78 -14.14 -13.23
N CYS A 148 1.84 -14.92 -12.97
CA CYS A 148 2.37 -15.86 -13.96
C CYS A 148 1.38 -16.96 -14.31
N ASP A 149 0.66 -17.50 -13.33
CA ASP A 149 -0.34 -18.54 -13.58
C ASP A 149 -1.48 -17.97 -14.46
N ARG A 150 -1.89 -16.71 -14.23
CA ARG A 150 -2.87 -16.01 -15.08
C ARG A 150 -2.36 -15.70 -16.49
N ILE A 151 -1.14 -15.17 -16.61
CA ILE A 151 -0.52 -14.91 -17.93
C ILE A 151 -0.37 -16.23 -18.70
N LYS A 152 0.00 -17.31 -18.03
CA LYS A 152 0.14 -18.63 -18.65
C LYS A 152 -1.20 -19.17 -19.16
N GLU A 153 -2.26 -19.00 -18.37
CA GLU A 153 -3.63 -19.39 -18.75
C GLU A 153 -4.10 -18.63 -19.99
N MET A 154 -3.87 -17.31 -20.04
CA MET A 154 -4.38 -16.45 -21.11
C MET A 154 -3.49 -16.41 -22.37
N TYR A 155 -2.17 -16.49 -22.20
CA TYR A 155 -1.17 -16.16 -23.23
C TYR A 155 -0.06 -17.21 -23.38
N GLY A 156 -0.15 -18.34 -22.70
CA GLY A 156 0.81 -19.44 -22.79
C GLY A 156 2.06 -19.29 -21.92
N LYS A 157 2.80 -20.40 -21.78
CA LYS A 157 3.95 -20.52 -20.87
C LYS A 157 5.10 -19.57 -21.25
N GLU A 158 5.38 -19.41 -22.54
CA GLU A 158 6.48 -18.55 -23.02
C GLU A 158 6.32 -17.10 -22.56
N THR A 159 5.09 -16.57 -22.65
CA THR A 159 4.75 -15.21 -22.19
C THR A 159 4.94 -15.07 -20.68
N ALA A 160 4.52 -16.06 -19.90
CA ALA A 160 4.70 -16.06 -18.44
C ALA A 160 6.19 -16.12 -18.04
N ASP A 161 6.98 -16.96 -18.71
CA ASP A 161 8.42 -17.06 -18.49
C ASP A 161 9.12 -15.74 -18.89
N ARG A 162 8.69 -15.11 -19.99
CA ARG A 162 9.19 -13.80 -20.43
C ARG A 162 8.86 -12.71 -19.41
N TYR A 163 7.66 -12.68 -18.84
CA TYR A 163 7.28 -11.72 -17.80
C TYR A 163 8.23 -11.78 -16.60
N ILE A 164 8.51 -12.99 -16.09
CA ILE A 164 9.48 -13.18 -14.99
C ILE A 164 10.90 -12.77 -15.40
N TYR A 165 11.31 -13.10 -16.62
CA TYR A 165 12.60 -12.67 -17.14
C TYR A 165 12.72 -11.13 -17.13
N LEU A 166 11.69 -10.42 -17.61
CA LEU A 166 11.70 -8.96 -17.67
C LEU A 166 11.77 -8.34 -16.26
N LEU A 167 11.03 -8.88 -15.29
CA LEU A 167 11.11 -8.45 -13.89
C LEU A 167 12.51 -8.69 -13.28
N LYS A 168 13.06 -9.90 -13.45
CA LYS A 168 14.37 -10.27 -12.86
C LYS A 168 15.55 -9.50 -13.45
N ASN A 169 15.43 -9.06 -14.69
CA ASN A 169 16.46 -8.28 -15.39
C ASN A 169 16.13 -6.77 -15.41
N HIS A 170 15.16 -6.32 -14.62
CA HIS A 170 14.81 -4.90 -14.45
C HIS A 170 14.39 -4.17 -15.74
N PHE A 171 13.84 -4.90 -16.72
CA PHE A 171 13.21 -4.28 -17.90
C PHE A 171 11.83 -3.71 -17.57
N ILE A 172 11.16 -4.28 -16.56
CA ILE A 172 9.88 -3.80 -16.03
C ILE A 172 9.93 -3.78 -14.51
N TYR A 173 9.12 -2.92 -13.90
CA TYR A 173 8.95 -2.81 -12.46
C TYR A 173 7.47 -3.00 -12.09
N LYS A 174 7.19 -3.92 -11.17
CA LYS A 174 5.84 -4.10 -10.63
C LYS A 174 5.74 -3.31 -9.31
N ASN A 175 4.93 -2.26 -9.32
CA ASN A 175 4.61 -1.51 -8.10
C ASN A 175 3.91 -2.41 -7.06
N ASP A 176 4.19 -2.11 -5.79
CA ASP A 176 3.55 -2.70 -4.60
C ASP A 176 3.53 -4.23 -4.61
N GLU A 177 4.58 -4.85 -5.16
CA GLU A 177 4.70 -6.32 -5.21
C GLU A 177 4.85 -6.95 -3.81
N THR A 178 5.08 -6.13 -2.80
CA THR A 178 5.09 -6.47 -1.37
C THR A 178 3.68 -6.55 -0.75
N SER A 179 2.62 -6.16 -1.47
CA SER A 179 1.24 -6.14 -0.99
C SER A 179 0.33 -7.04 -1.83
N LEU A 180 -0.68 -7.64 -1.19
CA LEU A 180 -1.73 -8.43 -1.84
C LEU A 180 -3.03 -7.63 -2.06
N ALA A 181 -3.08 -6.41 -1.54
CA ALA A 181 -4.23 -5.52 -1.65
C ALA A 181 -4.29 -4.84 -3.02
N ASN A 182 -5.46 -4.30 -3.36
CA ASN A 182 -5.59 -3.39 -4.50
C ASN A 182 -4.69 -2.16 -4.31
N TYR A 183 -4.46 -1.38 -5.36
CA TYR A 183 -3.52 -0.26 -5.27
C TYR A 183 -4.16 0.92 -4.53
N CYS A 184 -4.98 1.73 -5.20
CA CYS A 184 -5.54 2.94 -4.62
C CYS A 184 -7.00 3.13 -4.98
N ALA A 185 -7.72 3.96 -4.22
CA ALA A 185 -9.10 4.30 -4.51
C ALA A 185 -9.45 5.73 -4.07
N SER A 186 -10.14 6.44 -4.94
CA SER A 186 -10.99 7.58 -4.63
C SER A 186 -12.39 7.05 -4.37
N ILE A 187 -12.84 7.10 -3.11
CA ILE A 187 -14.09 6.48 -2.69
C ILE A 187 -15.22 7.50 -2.65
N THR A 188 -16.42 7.08 -3.05
CA THR A 188 -17.63 7.73 -2.55
C THR A 188 -17.87 7.31 -1.10
N MET A 189 -18.13 8.29 -0.22
CA MET A 189 -18.50 8.01 1.16
C MET A 189 -20.00 7.88 1.37
N TYR A 190 -20.81 7.98 0.31
CA TYR A 190 -22.26 7.88 0.39
C TYR A 190 -22.76 6.55 1.00
N PRO A 191 -22.21 5.37 0.64
CA PRO A 191 -22.60 4.11 1.29
C PRO A 191 -22.31 4.10 2.80
N TRP A 192 -21.20 4.72 3.21
CA TRP A 192 -20.85 4.89 4.63
C TRP A 192 -21.77 5.87 5.34
N LEU A 193 -22.17 6.96 4.68
CA LEU A 193 -23.13 7.92 5.21
C LEU A 193 -24.49 7.28 5.50
N LEU A 194 -24.91 6.31 4.67
CA LEU A 194 -26.17 5.58 4.85
C LEU A 194 -26.11 4.45 5.89
N ASN A 195 -24.99 3.71 5.95
CA ASN A 195 -24.94 2.43 6.68
C ASN A 195 -23.85 2.37 7.76
N GLY A 196 -23.07 3.43 7.93
CA GLY A 196 -21.85 3.40 8.73
C GLY A 196 -20.84 2.41 8.17
N THR A 197 -20.13 1.71 9.05
CA THR A 197 -19.06 0.76 8.66
C THR A 197 -19.57 -0.66 8.40
N ARG A 198 -20.88 -0.92 8.49
CA ARG A 198 -21.43 -2.29 8.38
C ARG A 198 -21.11 -2.96 7.04
N SER A 199 -21.12 -2.20 5.96
CA SER A 199 -20.79 -2.69 4.60
C SER A 199 -19.32 -3.06 4.41
N VAL A 200 -18.43 -2.55 5.28
CA VAL A 200 -16.98 -2.79 5.24
C VAL A 200 -16.50 -3.61 6.43
N GLY A 201 -17.40 -4.40 7.05
CA GLY A 201 -17.08 -5.33 8.13
C GLY A 201 -16.97 -4.72 9.53
N GLY A 202 -17.26 -3.43 9.69
CA GLY A 202 -17.34 -2.78 11.00
C GLY A 202 -18.73 -2.91 11.63
N ASN A 203 -18.90 -2.32 12.83
CA ASN A 203 -20.14 -2.39 13.61
C ASN A 203 -20.86 -1.03 13.78
N SER A 204 -20.23 0.07 13.38
CA SER A 204 -20.80 1.40 13.50
C SER A 204 -21.93 1.64 12.49
N THR A 205 -22.96 2.38 12.91
CA THR A 205 -24.09 2.82 12.09
C THR A 205 -23.81 4.18 11.43
N ALA A 206 -24.76 4.69 10.64
CA ALA A 206 -24.66 6.01 10.04
C ALA A 206 -24.35 7.10 11.10
N PRO A 207 -23.44 8.05 10.80
CA PRO A 207 -23.17 9.18 11.68
C PRO A 207 -24.41 10.08 11.80
N GLY A 208 -24.74 10.49 13.03
CA GLY A 208 -25.94 11.29 13.34
C GLY A 208 -25.67 12.75 13.73
N ASN A 209 -24.42 13.10 14.05
CA ASN A 209 -23.98 14.45 14.46
C ASN A 209 -22.50 14.67 14.08
N LEU A 210 -22.01 15.90 14.23
CA LEU A 210 -20.65 16.29 13.82
C LEU A 210 -19.56 15.46 14.51
N LYS A 211 -19.72 15.15 15.79
CA LYS A 211 -18.75 14.34 16.54
C LYS A 211 -18.67 12.90 16.02
N SER A 212 -19.83 12.30 15.78
CA SER A 212 -19.92 10.95 15.20
C SER A 212 -19.41 10.90 13.76
N PHE A 213 -19.60 11.98 12.98
CA PHE A 213 -19.00 12.13 11.67
C PHE A 213 -17.47 12.17 11.78
N CYS A 214 -16.88 13.02 12.64
CA CYS A 214 -15.43 13.13 12.77
C CYS A 214 -14.78 11.79 13.15
N GLY A 215 -15.29 11.13 14.21
CA GLY A 215 -14.74 9.85 14.66
C GLY A 215 -15.02 8.70 13.67
N GLY A 216 -16.22 8.67 13.08
CA GLY A 216 -16.60 7.66 12.12
C GLY A 216 -15.84 7.79 10.79
N PHE A 217 -15.57 9.02 10.33
CA PHE A 217 -14.79 9.31 9.13
C PHE A 217 -13.36 8.81 9.29
N VAL A 218 -12.70 9.15 10.41
CA VAL A 218 -11.34 8.67 10.72
C VAL A 218 -11.30 7.13 10.69
N ASN A 219 -12.25 6.47 11.36
CA ASN A 219 -12.31 5.01 11.37
C ASN A 219 -12.55 4.42 9.97
N MET A 220 -13.46 5.01 9.19
CA MET A 220 -13.73 4.57 7.82
C MET A 220 -12.48 4.69 6.94
N VAL A 221 -11.76 5.82 7.01
CA VAL A 221 -10.51 6.02 6.27
C VAL A 221 -9.48 4.97 6.65
N PHE A 222 -9.33 4.63 7.94
CA PHE A 222 -8.43 3.56 8.38
C PHE A 222 -8.85 2.17 7.87
N ILE A 223 -10.14 1.83 7.93
CA ILE A 223 -10.67 0.54 7.45
C ILE A 223 -10.37 0.39 5.96
N VAL A 224 -10.80 1.35 5.14
CA VAL A 224 -10.64 1.28 3.68
C VAL A 224 -9.16 1.24 3.32
N SER A 225 -8.35 2.09 3.95
CA SER A 225 -6.93 2.14 3.61
C SER A 225 -6.14 0.92 4.07
N SER A 226 -6.64 0.14 5.03
CA SER A 226 -6.04 -1.16 5.37
C SER A 226 -6.22 -2.21 4.26
N MET A 227 -7.16 -1.99 3.35
CA MET A 227 -7.47 -2.83 2.19
C MET A 227 -6.84 -2.31 0.89
N LEU A 228 -5.99 -1.28 0.98
CA LEU A 228 -5.31 -0.63 -0.14
C LEU A 228 -3.80 -0.56 0.11
N SER A 229 -3.02 -0.67 -0.96
CA SER A 229 -1.56 -0.56 -0.93
C SER A 229 -1.10 0.91 -1.00
N GLY A 230 -1.87 1.73 -1.71
CA GLY A 230 -1.62 3.15 -1.98
C GLY A 230 -2.62 4.07 -1.29
N ALA A 231 -2.98 5.14 -2.01
CA ALA A 231 -3.78 6.24 -1.47
C ALA A 231 -5.28 5.93 -1.34
N CYS A 232 -5.88 6.51 -0.31
CA CYS A 232 -7.32 6.59 -0.11
C CYS A 232 -7.75 8.05 -0.26
N ALA A 233 -8.48 8.38 -1.32
CA ALA A 233 -8.99 9.72 -1.55
C ALA A 233 -10.46 9.83 -1.13
N THR A 234 -10.79 10.90 -0.41
CA THR A 234 -12.16 11.23 0.02
C THR A 234 -12.55 12.62 -0.51
N PRO A 235 -12.82 12.74 -1.82
CA PRO A 235 -13.11 14.02 -2.49
C PRO A 235 -14.33 14.76 -1.91
N GLU A 236 -15.22 14.04 -1.24
CA GLU A 236 -16.46 14.56 -0.66
C GLU A 236 -16.32 15.01 0.82
N PHE A 237 -15.10 14.97 1.38
CA PHE A 237 -14.87 15.19 2.83
C PHE A 237 -15.45 16.50 3.36
N LEU A 238 -15.09 17.63 2.75
CA LEU A 238 -15.54 18.95 3.19
C LEU A 238 -17.04 19.16 2.94
N MET A 239 -17.57 18.62 1.84
CA MET A 239 -19.01 18.67 1.56
C MET A 239 -19.82 17.96 2.66
N TYR A 240 -19.43 16.73 3.04
CA TYR A 240 -20.13 16.04 4.13
C TYR A 240 -19.89 16.67 5.49
N MET A 241 -18.71 17.23 5.75
CA MET A 241 -18.48 17.99 6.98
C MET A 241 -19.40 19.22 7.06
N SER A 242 -19.57 19.96 5.95
CA SER A 242 -20.52 21.08 5.87
C SER A 242 -21.93 20.62 6.20
N TYR A 243 -22.39 19.50 5.65
CA TYR A 243 -23.70 18.94 5.97
C TYR A 243 -23.91 18.66 7.47
N PHE A 244 -22.91 18.10 8.17
CA PHE A 244 -23.03 17.89 9.61
C PHE A 244 -22.94 19.18 10.42
N LEU A 245 -22.20 20.20 9.94
CA LEU A 245 -22.20 21.54 10.53
C LEU A 245 -23.57 22.22 10.36
N GLU A 246 -24.19 22.10 9.19
CA GLU A 246 -25.53 22.63 8.93
C GLU A 246 -26.58 21.98 9.84
N LYS A 247 -26.48 20.66 10.04
CA LYS A 247 -27.36 19.93 10.95
C LYS A 247 -27.23 20.34 12.41
N GLU A 248 -26.02 20.69 12.85
CA GLU A 248 -25.75 20.96 14.26
C GLU A 248 -25.91 22.45 14.61
N TYR A 249 -25.57 23.36 13.69
CA TYR A 249 -25.48 24.79 13.97
C TYR A 249 -26.37 25.70 13.11
N GLY A 250 -27.02 25.15 12.09
CA GLY A 250 -27.87 25.88 11.14
C GLY A 250 -27.23 25.99 9.75
N ARG A 251 -28.07 26.18 8.72
CA ARG A 251 -27.63 26.29 7.32
C ARG A 251 -26.75 27.52 7.06
N ASP A 252 -26.84 28.50 7.94
CA ASP A 252 -26.15 29.79 7.97
C ASP A 252 -24.91 29.79 8.88
N TYR A 253 -24.40 28.62 9.30
CA TYR A 253 -23.30 28.51 10.26
C TYR A 253 -22.06 29.35 9.87
N TYR A 254 -21.80 29.50 8.57
CA TYR A 254 -20.66 30.22 8.02
C TYR A 254 -20.79 31.76 8.12
N GLU A 255 -21.99 32.29 8.38
CA GLU A 255 -22.23 33.73 8.43
C GLU A 255 -21.76 34.36 9.77
N ASN A 256 -21.80 33.59 10.87
CA ASN A 256 -21.48 34.08 12.21
C ASN A 256 -20.49 33.14 12.94
N PRO A 257 -19.27 32.94 12.40
CA PRO A 257 -18.31 31.97 12.94
C PRO A 257 -17.79 32.34 14.34
N ASP A 258 -17.86 33.61 14.74
CA ASP A 258 -17.45 34.08 16.07
C ASP A 258 -18.49 33.83 17.17
N ARG A 259 -19.69 33.34 16.82
CA ARG A 259 -20.71 33.00 17.82
C ARG A 259 -20.19 31.91 18.76
N VAL A 260 -20.29 32.12 20.07
CA VAL A 260 -20.00 31.08 21.07
C VAL A 260 -21.12 30.03 21.03
N VAL A 261 -20.75 28.78 20.72
CA VAL A 261 -21.70 27.66 20.58
C VAL A 261 -21.41 26.50 21.55
N ASP A 262 -20.23 26.49 22.15
CA ASP A 262 -19.85 25.49 23.13
C ASP A 262 -20.25 25.92 24.55
N LEU A 263 -21.13 25.14 25.16
CA LEU A 263 -21.60 25.37 26.54
C LEU A 263 -20.67 24.76 27.60
N SER A 264 -19.55 24.14 27.20
CA SER A 264 -18.52 23.70 28.15
C SER A 264 -17.81 24.90 28.78
N SER A 265 -17.03 24.65 29.83
CA SER A 265 -16.18 25.68 30.46
C SER A 265 -15.19 26.35 29.49
N ARG A 266 -14.93 25.76 28.32
CA ARG A 266 -14.07 26.33 27.29
C ARG A 266 -14.73 27.48 26.51
N ASN A 267 -16.06 27.57 26.45
CA ASN A 267 -16.81 28.63 25.75
C ASN A 267 -16.27 28.94 24.33
N ARG A 268 -16.10 27.90 23.52
CA ARG A 268 -15.55 28.00 22.15
C ARG A 268 -16.54 28.65 21.17
N THR A 269 -15.99 29.47 20.28
CA THR A 269 -16.69 29.96 19.09
C THR A 269 -16.96 28.82 18.11
N LEU A 270 -17.90 29.03 17.19
CA LEU A 270 -18.19 28.06 16.13
C LEU A 270 -16.96 27.80 15.26
N ASP A 271 -16.20 28.83 14.92
CA ASP A 271 -14.92 28.68 14.22
C ASP A 271 -13.95 27.75 14.98
N LYS A 272 -13.87 27.92 16.30
CA LYS A 272 -13.01 27.07 17.12
C LYS A 272 -13.50 25.63 17.17
N VAL A 273 -14.82 25.39 17.16
CA VAL A 273 -15.37 24.04 17.05
C VAL A 273 -15.03 23.41 15.70
N VAL A 274 -15.17 24.16 14.59
CA VAL A 274 -14.80 23.69 13.24
C VAL A 274 -13.31 23.32 13.19
N THR A 275 -12.44 24.18 13.72
CA THR A 275 -11.00 23.89 13.75
C THR A 275 -10.61 22.78 14.72
N ASP A 276 -11.33 22.59 15.83
CA ASP A 276 -11.17 21.39 16.69
C ASP A 276 -11.50 20.11 15.92
N CYS A 277 -12.53 20.13 15.08
CA CYS A 277 -12.88 19.00 14.22
C CYS A 277 -11.80 18.73 13.15
N PHE A 278 -11.27 19.79 12.52
CA PHE A 278 -10.14 19.66 11.60
C PHE A 278 -8.91 19.06 12.30
N GLU A 279 -8.55 19.60 13.47
CA GLU A 279 -7.45 19.13 14.30
C GLU A 279 -7.62 17.64 14.64
N GLN A 280 -8.79 17.25 15.15
CA GLN A 280 -9.08 15.86 15.48
C GLN A 280 -8.86 14.93 14.27
N ILE A 281 -9.39 15.27 13.10
CA ILE A 281 -9.33 14.41 11.93
C ILE A 281 -7.91 14.34 11.37
N VAL A 282 -7.29 15.49 11.13
CA VAL A 282 -5.98 15.57 10.51
C VAL A 282 -4.92 14.94 11.40
N TYR A 283 -4.88 15.26 12.69
CA TYR A 283 -3.89 14.64 13.57
C TYR A 283 -4.12 13.14 13.71
N SER A 284 -5.37 12.67 13.82
CA SER A 284 -5.65 11.24 13.94
C SER A 284 -5.18 10.45 12.71
N ILE A 285 -5.39 10.98 11.50
CA ILE A 285 -4.99 10.31 10.25
C ILE A 285 -3.47 10.35 10.05
N ASN A 286 -2.81 11.42 10.53
CA ASN A 286 -1.34 11.50 10.55
C ASN A 286 -0.69 10.67 11.65
N GLN A 287 -1.44 10.11 12.61
CA GLN A 287 -0.83 9.22 13.61
C GLN A 287 -0.44 7.87 12.99
N PRO A 288 0.79 7.40 13.23
CA PRO A 288 1.22 6.05 12.86
C PRO A 288 0.28 4.99 13.43
N THR A 289 -0.30 4.16 12.56
CA THR A 289 -1.26 3.15 13.01
C THR A 289 -0.64 1.77 13.07
N GLY A 290 -0.77 1.10 14.21
CA GLY A 290 -0.21 -0.24 14.44
C GLY A 290 -0.68 -1.27 13.40
N ALA A 291 -1.95 -1.21 12.98
CA ALA A 291 -2.52 -2.09 11.95
C ALA A 291 -2.01 -1.81 10.52
N ARG A 292 -1.21 -0.76 10.31
CA ARG A 292 -0.56 -0.43 9.04
C ARG A 292 0.96 -0.37 9.18
N ASN A 293 1.55 -1.26 9.98
CA ASN A 293 3.00 -1.31 10.19
C ASN A 293 3.59 0.01 10.70
N PHE A 294 2.81 0.75 11.49
CA PHE A 294 3.17 2.08 12.01
C PHE A 294 3.34 3.15 10.92
N GLN A 295 2.52 3.05 9.87
CA GLN A 295 2.41 4.07 8.83
C GLN A 295 1.11 4.84 9.00
N SER A 296 1.18 6.15 8.75
CA SER A 296 0.00 7.01 8.60
C SER A 296 -0.71 6.69 7.30
N VAL A 297 -2.01 7.00 7.23
CA VAL A 297 -2.77 6.74 6.00
C VAL A 297 -2.37 7.74 4.93
N PHE A 298 -2.03 7.24 3.74
CA PHE A 298 -1.94 8.09 2.54
C PHE A 298 -3.34 8.55 2.16
N TRP A 299 -3.71 9.73 2.66
CA TRP A 299 -5.05 10.31 2.52
C TRP A 299 -5.04 11.54 1.61
N ASN A 300 -5.98 11.60 0.67
CA ASN A 300 -6.14 12.73 -0.24
C ASN A 300 -7.52 13.39 -0.10
N ILE A 301 -7.56 14.71 -0.26
CA ILE A 301 -8.79 15.51 -0.38
C ILE A 301 -8.72 16.45 -1.59
N SER A 302 -9.87 17.02 -1.95
CA SER A 302 -9.97 17.97 -3.05
C SER A 302 -10.71 19.24 -2.61
N TYR A 303 -10.25 20.37 -3.12
CA TYR A 303 -10.96 21.64 -3.16
C TYR A 303 -11.48 21.83 -4.57
N TYR A 304 -12.61 22.50 -4.70
CA TYR A 304 -13.24 22.78 -5.98
C TYR A 304 -13.45 24.27 -6.12
N ASP A 305 -13.30 24.82 -7.32
CA ASP A 305 -13.99 26.06 -7.66
C ASP A 305 -15.50 25.84 -7.78
N ARG A 306 -16.24 26.95 -7.95
CA ARG A 306 -17.70 26.89 -8.01
C ARG A 306 -18.21 26.01 -9.15
N TYR A 307 -17.64 26.17 -10.34
CA TYR A 307 -18.13 25.51 -11.55
C TYR A 307 -17.84 24.01 -11.54
N TYR A 308 -16.67 23.62 -11.05
CA TYR A 308 -16.31 22.22 -10.82
C TYR A 308 -17.25 21.59 -9.80
N PHE A 309 -17.47 22.28 -8.68
CA PHE A 309 -18.36 21.80 -7.62
C PHE A 309 -19.80 21.61 -8.13
N GLU A 310 -20.34 22.60 -8.83
CA GLU A 310 -21.70 22.54 -9.40
C GLU A 310 -21.81 21.43 -10.46
N SER A 311 -20.77 21.20 -11.27
CA SER A 311 -20.77 20.15 -12.28
C SER A 311 -20.80 18.75 -11.67
N ILE A 312 -20.09 18.53 -10.55
CA ILE A 312 -19.99 17.23 -9.89
C ILE A 312 -21.17 16.99 -8.92
N PHE A 313 -21.55 18.02 -8.17
CA PHE A 313 -22.45 17.90 -7.01
C PHE A 313 -23.77 18.67 -7.16
N GLY A 314 -24.04 19.32 -8.30
CA GLY A 314 -25.27 20.12 -8.50
C GLY A 314 -26.57 19.31 -8.34
N ASP A 315 -26.56 18.06 -8.81
CA ASP A 315 -27.69 17.14 -8.67
C ASP A 315 -27.57 16.20 -7.47
N PHE A 316 -26.49 16.31 -6.70
CA PHE A 316 -26.28 15.49 -5.52
C PHE A 316 -27.30 15.81 -4.42
N ARG A 317 -27.69 14.79 -3.66
CA ARG A 317 -28.59 14.91 -2.50
C ARG A 317 -28.03 14.12 -1.33
N PHE A 318 -28.07 14.72 -0.14
CA PHE A 318 -27.81 14.01 1.11
C PHE A 318 -28.94 13.03 1.43
N PRO A 319 -28.76 12.10 2.39
CA PRO A 319 -29.78 11.12 2.76
C PRO A 319 -31.11 11.69 3.23
N ASP A 320 -31.14 12.94 3.69
CA ASP A 320 -32.38 13.65 4.07
C ASP A 320 -33.02 14.44 2.92
N GLY A 321 -32.49 14.32 1.71
CA GLY A 321 -32.98 15.00 0.51
C GLY A 321 -32.49 16.44 0.34
N SER A 322 -31.71 16.97 1.29
CA SER A 322 -31.11 18.31 1.14
C SER A 322 -29.97 18.33 0.11
N GLN A 323 -29.72 19.51 -0.47
CA GLN A 323 -28.60 19.75 -1.37
C GLN A 323 -27.43 20.43 -0.65
N PRO A 324 -26.17 20.18 -1.08
CA PRO A 324 -25.01 20.97 -0.67
C PRO A 324 -25.20 22.45 -1.03
N GLN A 325 -24.78 23.34 -0.13
CA GLN A 325 -24.79 24.79 -0.38
C GLN A 325 -23.39 25.29 -0.68
N TRP A 326 -23.19 25.80 -1.90
CA TRP A 326 -21.90 26.34 -2.31
C TRP A 326 -21.32 27.39 -1.33
N PRO A 327 -22.07 28.39 -0.82
CA PRO A 327 -21.51 29.36 0.13
C PRO A 327 -20.94 28.73 1.40
N ALA A 328 -21.60 27.68 1.93
CA ALA A 328 -21.13 26.97 3.11
C ALA A 328 -19.87 26.14 2.82
N VAL A 329 -19.85 25.46 1.66
CA VAL A 329 -18.69 24.67 1.23
C VAL A 329 -17.50 25.59 0.91
N ASP A 330 -17.70 26.68 0.17
CA ASP A 330 -16.66 27.68 -0.14
C ASP A 330 -16.02 28.23 1.13
N TRP A 331 -16.82 28.64 2.11
CA TRP A 331 -16.33 29.11 3.41
C TRP A 331 -15.48 28.03 4.10
N LEU A 332 -15.96 26.79 4.13
CA LEU A 332 -15.27 25.69 4.80
C LEU A 332 -13.95 25.32 4.09
N GLN A 333 -13.92 25.32 2.75
CA GLN A 333 -12.71 25.10 1.96
C GLN A 333 -11.65 26.16 2.27
N ARG A 334 -12.02 27.45 2.19
CA ARG A 334 -11.14 28.58 2.53
C ARG A 334 -10.64 28.48 3.97
N ARG A 335 -11.54 28.17 4.90
CA ARG A 335 -11.20 28.05 6.32
C ARG A 335 -10.22 26.91 6.59
N PHE A 336 -10.44 25.75 5.96
CA PHE A 336 -9.54 24.60 6.07
C PHE A 336 -8.18 24.91 5.45
N MET A 337 -8.11 25.48 4.25
CA MET A 337 -6.83 25.83 3.60
C MET A 337 -5.99 26.75 4.47
N THR A 338 -6.58 27.84 4.98
CA THR A 338 -5.90 28.79 5.86
C THR A 338 -5.50 28.15 7.19
N TRP A 339 -6.39 27.38 7.81
CA TRP A 339 -6.09 26.65 9.04
C TRP A 339 -4.93 25.69 8.85
N PHE A 340 -4.97 24.86 7.81
CA PHE A 340 -4.03 23.76 7.64
C PHE A 340 -2.63 24.26 7.25
N ASN A 341 -2.55 25.31 6.45
CA ASN A 341 -1.29 25.99 6.16
C ASN A 341 -0.62 26.50 7.45
N GLN A 342 -1.39 27.11 8.35
CA GLN A 342 -0.90 27.54 9.67
C GLN A 342 -0.57 26.36 10.58
N GLU A 343 -1.37 25.29 10.56
CA GLU A 343 -1.17 24.12 11.42
C GLU A 343 0.13 23.39 11.09
N ARG A 344 0.50 23.32 9.81
CA ARG A 344 1.78 22.76 9.33
C ARG A 344 3.02 23.50 9.83
N THR A 345 2.88 24.74 10.34
CA THR A 345 4.02 25.45 10.95
C THR A 345 4.29 24.99 12.39
N LYS A 346 3.37 24.23 13.00
CA LYS A 346 3.50 23.74 14.38
C LYS A 346 4.14 22.35 14.43
N THR A 347 3.80 21.49 13.47
CA THR A 347 4.34 20.13 13.34
C THR A 347 4.24 19.66 11.90
N VAL A 348 5.03 18.65 11.54
CA VAL A 348 4.97 18.05 10.21
C VAL A 348 3.65 17.29 10.05
N LEU A 349 2.80 17.76 9.13
CA LEU A 349 1.55 17.13 8.75
C LEU A 349 1.58 16.85 7.24
N THR A 350 1.90 15.61 6.89
CA THR A 350 1.99 15.15 5.50
C THR A 350 0.61 15.03 4.86
N PHE A 351 -0.36 14.55 5.64
CA PHE A 351 -1.72 14.27 5.15
C PHE A 351 -2.74 15.28 5.71
N PRO A 352 -3.84 15.57 4.99
CA PRO A 352 -4.13 15.08 3.65
C PRO A 352 -3.20 15.68 2.59
N VAL A 353 -2.99 14.94 1.52
CA VAL A 353 -2.52 15.50 0.25
C VAL A 353 -3.69 16.22 -0.40
N GLU A 354 -3.51 17.51 -0.62
CA GLU A 354 -4.55 18.41 -1.11
C GLU A 354 -4.45 18.63 -2.62
N THR A 355 -5.59 18.71 -3.29
CA THR A 355 -5.67 19.08 -4.72
C THR A 355 -6.72 20.17 -4.93
N MET A 356 -6.34 21.30 -5.51
CA MET A 356 -7.22 22.36 -5.97
C MET A 356 -7.67 22.08 -7.40
N ALA A 357 -8.94 21.72 -7.59
CA ALA A 357 -9.55 21.46 -8.89
C ALA A 357 -10.22 22.73 -9.44
N LEU A 358 -9.70 23.21 -10.58
CA LEU A 358 -10.15 24.42 -11.26
C LEU A 358 -10.64 24.07 -12.66
N LEU A 359 -11.84 24.54 -13.00
CA LEU A 359 -12.41 24.34 -14.32
C LEU A 359 -11.86 25.42 -15.21
N THR A 360 -11.36 25.04 -16.38
CA THR A 360 -10.80 25.96 -17.35
C THR A 360 -11.73 26.13 -18.54
N GLU A 361 -11.79 27.34 -19.08
CA GLU A 361 -12.52 27.69 -20.29
C GLU A 361 -11.61 28.63 -21.09
N ASP A 362 -11.45 28.36 -22.39
CA ASP A 362 -10.60 29.15 -23.28
C ASP A 362 -9.14 29.33 -22.81
N GLY A 363 -8.58 28.29 -22.17
CA GLY A 363 -7.19 28.25 -21.74
C GLY A 363 -6.88 28.98 -20.43
N ASP A 364 -7.91 29.42 -19.69
CA ASP A 364 -7.76 30.07 -18.39
C ASP A 364 -8.81 29.56 -17.38
N VAL A 365 -8.60 29.81 -16.09
CA VAL A 365 -9.54 29.43 -15.03
C VAL A 365 -10.87 30.14 -15.20
N LYS A 366 -11.97 29.39 -15.13
CA LYS A 366 -13.33 29.92 -15.30
C LYS A 366 -13.76 30.73 -14.08
N ASP A 367 -13.46 30.23 -12.88
CA ASP A 367 -13.63 30.96 -11.63
C ASP A 367 -12.38 31.79 -11.32
N LYS A 368 -12.40 33.08 -11.71
CA LYS A 368 -11.29 34.00 -11.46
C LYS A 368 -11.01 34.20 -9.97
N ALA A 369 -12.05 34.22 -9.13
CA ALA A 369 -11.88 34.40 -7.69
C ALA A 369 -11.17 33.19 -7.04
N TYR A 370 -11.42 31.99 -7.54
CA TYR A 370 -10.67 30.80 -7.14
C TYR A 370 -9.27 30.74 -7.74
N GLY A 371 -9.06 31.28 -8.94
CA GLY A 371 -7.72 31.51 -9.51
C GLY A 371 -6.86 32.39 -8.61
N ASP A 372 -7.39 33.55 -8.22
CA ASP A 372 -6.70 34.49 -7.33
C ASP A 372 -6.47 33.88 -5.95
N LEU A 373 -7.47 33.23 -5.36
CA LEU A 373 -7.32 32.50 -4.09
C LEU A 373 -6.21 31.45 -4.16
N THR A 374 -6.12 30.70 -5.26
CA THR A 374 -5.09 29.68 -5.46
C THR A 374 -3.70 30.31 -5.43
N ALA A 375 -3.52 31.43 -6.14
CA ALA A 375 -2.27 32.18 -6.15
C ALA A 375 -1.94 32.78 -4.77
N GLU A 376 -2.93 33.33 -4.05
CA GLU A 376 -2.78 33.87 -2.70
C GLU A 376 -2.33 32.81 -1.69
N MET A 377 -2.91 31.60 -1.76
CA MET A 377 -2.52 30.50 -0.90
C MET A 377 -1.09 30.04 -1.18
N TYR A 378 -0.68 29.95 -2.45
CA TYR A 378 0.71 29.67 -2.82
C TYR A 378 1.67 30.75 -2.32
N ALA A 379 1.32 32.03 -2.48
CA ALA A 379 2.11 33.15 -1.96
C ALA A 379 2.24 33.11 -0.43
N SER A 380 1.22 32.57 0.25
CA SER A 380 1.20 32.34 1.70
C SER A 380 1.95 31.08 2.14
N GLY A 381 2.66 30.41 1.24
CA GLY A 381 3.46 29.21 1.52
C GLY A 381 2.67 27.90 1.60
N HIS A 382 1.39 27.89 1.22
CA HIS A 382 0.60 26.67 1.19
C HIS A 382 1.06 25.73 0.08
N SER A 383 0.90 24.43 0.29
CA SER A 383 1.37 23.38 -0.61
C SER A 383 0.25 22.38 -0.91
N PHE A 384 -0.39 22.58 -2.06
CA PHE A 384 -1.32 21.62 -2.67
C PHE A 384 -1.02 21.47 -4.17
N PHE A 385 -1.54 20.40 -4.78
CA PHE A 385 -1.50 20.24 -6.24
C PHE A 385 -2.61 21.08 -6.89
N THR A 386 -2.34 21.72 -8.02
CA THR A 386 -3.38 22.33 -8.85
C THR A 386 -3.72 21.40 -10.01
N TYR A 387 -5.01 21.11 -10.15
CA TYR A 387 -5.58 20.34 -11.25
C TYR A 387 -6.47 21.27 -12.07
N MET A 388 -6.08 21.53 -13.32
CA MET A 388 -6.81 22.35 -14.27
C MET A 388 -7.35 21.45 -15.38
N SER A 389 -8.64 21.54 -15.65
CA SER A 389 -9.30 20.73 -16.69
C SER A 389 -10.36 21.54 -17.41
N ASP A 390 -10.49 21.35 -18.71
CA ASP A 390 -11.60 21.85 -19.54
C ASP A 390 -12.86 20.98 -19.41
N ASN A 391 -12.74 19.83 -18.75
CA ASN A 391 -13.83 18.90 -18.50
C ASN A 391 -13.96 18.59 -16.99
N ALA A 392 -15.16 18.82 -16.45
CA ALA A 392 -15.49 18.53 -15.05
C ALA A 392 -15.59 17.02 -14.71
N ASP A 393 -15.73 16.16 -15.73
CA ASP A 393 -15.90 14.71 -15.54
C ASP A 393 -14.61 14.00 -15.12
N SER A 394 -13.46 14.64 -15.30
CA SER A 394 -12.18 14.12 -14.82
C SER A 394 -11.82 14.77 -13.48
N LEU A 395 -11.64 13.99 -12.41
CA LEU A 395 -10.85 14.43 -11.25
C LEU A 395 -9.52 13.68 -11.25
N ALA A 396 -8.53 14.26 -10.57
CA ALA A 396 -7.34 13.53 -10.19
C ALA A 396 -7.70 12.44 -9.16
N SER A 397 -7.71 11.17 -9.58
CA SER A 397 -7.84 10.01 -8.69
C SER A 397 -6.52 9.84 -7.93
N CYS A 398 -6.36 10.49 -6.77
CA CYS A 398 -5.10 10.54 -5.99
C CYS A 398 -4.06 11.50 -6.61
N CYS A 399 -2.76 11.16 -6.58
CA CYS A 399 -1.65 12.12 -6.75
C CYS A 399 -1.49 12.74 -8.15
N ARG A 400 -2.03 12.14 -9.23
CA ARG A 400 -1.89 12.67 -10.61
C ARG A 400 -2.70 11.96 -11.69
N LEU A 401 -3.57 11.04 -11.30
CA LEU A 401 -4.17 10.06 -12.21
C LEU A 401 -5.47 10.62 -12.79
N ARG A 402 -5.56 10.64 -14.12
CA ARG A 402 -6.78 11.01 -14.83
C ARG A 402 -7.49 9.74 -15.27
N ASN A 403 -8.74 9.55 -14.85
CA ASN A 403 -9.61 8.56 -15.47
C ASN A 403 -10.57 9.28 -16.44
N GLU A 404 -10.67 8.76 -17.65
CA GLU A 404 -11.63 9.21 -18.66
C GLU A 404 -12.79 8.20 -18.68
N ILE A 405 -13.83 8.43 -17.88
CA ILE A 405 -15.09 7.66 -17.96
C ILE A 405 -16.18 8.63 -18.44
N GLN A 406 -16.73 8.36 -19.63
CA GLN A 406 -17.66 9.21 -20.38
C GLN A 406 -19.15 8.94 -20.06
N ASP A 407 -19.53 8.73 -18.80
CA ASP A 407 -20.94 8.46 -18.47
C ASP A 407 -21.47 9.43 -17.42
N ASN A 408 -22.29 10.40 -17.86
CA ASN A 408 -22.73 11.57 -17.09
C ASN A 408 -24.04 11.30 -16.31
N GLY A 409 -24.34 10.04 -16.05
CA GLY A 409 -25.47 9.62 -15.22
C GLY A 409 -25.02 9.28 -13.81
N PHE A 410 -25.63 9.88 -12.79
CA PHE A 410 -25.52 9.36 -11.42
C PHE A 410 -26.04 7.91 -11.41
N SER A 411 -25.13 6.95 -11.29
CA SER A 411 -25.46 5.54 -11.11
C SER A 411 -24.99 5.11 -9.73
N TYR A 412 -25.76 4.27 -9.05
CA TYR A 412 -25.37 3.64 -7.77
C TYR A 412 -24.02 2.89 -7.85
N THR A 413 -23.50 2.65 -9.06
CA THR A 413 -22.23 1.99 -9.34
C THR A 413 -21.13 2.93 -9.87
N LEU A 414 -21.50 4.15 -10.32
CA LEU A 414 -20.61 5.14 -10.91
C LEU A 414 -20.94 6.50 -10.26
N GLY A 415 -20.30 6.79 -9.12
CA GLY A 415 -20.24 8.15 -8.61
C GLY A 415 -19.59 9.07 -9.66
N ALA A 416 -19.90 10.37 -9.61
CA ALA A 416 -19.41 11.40 -10.54
C ALA A 416 -17.97 11.10 -11.00
N GLY A 417 -17.67 11.09 -12.30
CA GLY A 417 -16.58 10.36 -12.98
C GLY A 417 -15.16 10.34 -12.38
N GLY A 418 -14.86 11.17 -11.38
CA GLY A 418 -13.64 11.14 -10.56
C GLY A 418 -13.78 10.60 -9.11
N VAL A 419 -14.99 10.55 -8.56
CA VAL A 419 -15.38 10.00 -7.25
C VAL A 419 -15.88 8.56 -7.45
N SER A 420 -15.21 7.56 -6.86
CA SER A 420 -15.39 6.10 -7.13
C SER A 420 -14.50 5.58 -8.27
N THR A 421 -13.23 5.94 -8.24
CA THR A 421 -12.22 5.52 -9.22
C THR A 421 -11.02 4.91 -8.49
N GLY A 422 -10.34 3.91 -9.07
CA GLY A 422 -9.23 3.21 -8.41
C GLY A 422 -8.50 2.21 -9.32
N PHE A 423 -7.38 1.67 -8.84
CA PHE A 423 -6.49 0.73 -9.56
C PHE A 423 -6.21 -0.55 -8.78
#